data_AF-A0A3S4IYV1-F1
#
_entry.id   AF-A0A3S4IYV1-F1
#
_cell.length_a   1.000
_cell.length_b   1.000
_cell.length_c   1.000
_cell.angle_alpha   90.00
_cell.angle_beta   90.00
_cell.angle_gamma   90.00
#
_symmetry.space_group_name_H-M   'P 1'
#
loop_
_entity.id
_entity.type
_entity.pdbx_description
1 polymer ?
#
loop_
_entity_poly.entity_id
_entity_poly.type
_entity_poly.pdbx_seq_one_letter_code
_entity_poly.pdbx_strand_id
1 'polypeptide(L)'
;MTFFSQTNGLIENTETVFSIINTIITGVGVGVAYKWLSRRNLERAHDAANDFLDEMTTIPLKALTLEIEVVKTVVAIGRSIEREIDTDYAGECLNLMNKVNTIKLKFFNKYERVHRRNVKIKPEEKYKELEEHLINYTSFLSHIFQTAADGFCRAENNNSLKSVFDELNAHRGDINIMTKNLSIACGKNQKITFNKYFSF
;
A
#
# COMPACT_ATOMS: atom_id res chain seq x y z
N MET A 1 54.74 -25.77 57.11
CA MET A 1 53.55 -24.96 56.76
C MET A 1 53.58 -24.72 55.25
N THR A 2 53.05 -25.65 54.47
CA THR A 2 53.20 -25.64 53.00
C THR A 2 51.91 -25.97 52.26
N PHE A 3 50.76 -25.80 52.90
CA PHE A 3 49.45 -26.19 52.34
C PHE A 3 48.45 -25.04 52.08
N PHE A 4 48.78 -23.79 52.42
CA PHE A 4 47.84 -22.66 52.27
C PHE A 4 48.22 -21.60 51.21
N SER A 5 49.36 -21.75 50.52
CA SER A 5 49.80 -20.77 49.51
C SER A 5 49.43 -21.13 48.07
N GLN A 6 49.08 -22.39 47.77
CA GLN A 6 48.73 -22.81 46.40
C GLN A 6 47.23 -22.65 46.08
N THR A 7 46.36 -22.58 47.09
CA THR A 7 44.91 -22.47 46.89
C THR A 7 44.47 -21.05 46.48
N ASN A 8 45.14 -20.00 46.98
CA ASN A 8 44.75 -18.62 46.67
C ASN A 8 45.06 -18.21 45.21
N GLY A 9 46.15 -18.71 44.62
CA GLY A 9 46.48 -18.47 43.20
C GLY A 9 45.64 -19.29 42.20
N LEU A 10 44.99 -20.37 42.66
CA LEU A 10 44.04 -21.15 41.86
C LEU A 10 42.65 -20.50 41.85
N ILE A 11 42.23 -19.88 42.97
CA ILE A 11 40.92 -19.23 43.11
C ILE A 11 40.86 -17.92 42.30
N GLU A 12 41.92 -17.09 42.32
CA GLU A 12 42.01 -15.88 41.48
C GLU A 12 42.00 -16.19 39.97
N ASN A 13 42.61 -17.30 39.57
CA ASN A 13 42.61 -17.78 38.18
C ASN A 13 41.23 -18.32 37.75
N THR A 14 40.48 -18.96 38.64
CA THR A 14 39.15 -19.45 38.30
C THR A 14 38.15 -18.32 38.07
N GLU A 15 38.16 -17.25 38.89
CA GLU A 15 37.26 -16.10 38.69
C GLU A 15 37.57 -15.30 37.42
N THR A 16 38.86 -15.15 37.07
CA THR A 16 39.26 -14.54 35.80
C THR A 16 38.89 -15.41 34.60
N VAL A 17 39.05 -16.73 34.68
CA VAL A 17 38.65 -17.67 33.63
C VAL A 17 37.13 -17.68 33.45
N PHE A 18 36.33 -17.68 34.52
CA PHE A 18 34.87 -17.58 34.43
C PHE A 18 34.40 -16.22 33.89
N SER A 19 35.08 -15.12 34.22
CA SER A 19 34.82 -13.78 33.66
C SER A 19 35.11 -13.71 32.15
N ILE A 20 36.23 -14.29 31.70
CA ILE A 20 36.61 -14.36 30.28
C ILE A 20 35.64 -15.27 29.51
N ILE A 21 35.29 -16.43 30.07
CA ILE A 21 34.31 -17.36 29.49
C ILE A 21 32.94 -16.70 29.37
N ASN A 22 32.46 -16.02 30.42
CA ASN A 22 31.19 -15.27 30.34
C ASN A 22 31.26 -14.13 29.33
N THR A 23 32.36 -13.38 29.25
CA THR A 23 32.52 -12.30 28.26
C THR A 23 32.54 -12.82 26.82
N ILE A 24 33.18 -13.97 26.58
CA ILE A 24 33.21 -14.63 25.27
C ILE A 24 31.83 -15.22 24.93
N ILE A 25 31.17 -15.92 25.86
CA ILE A 25 29.83 -16.48 25.65
C ILE A 25 28.81 -15.37 25.39
N THR A 26 28.89 -14.27 26.13
CA THR A 26 28.00 -13.11 25.93
C THR A 26 28.31 -12.40 24.63
N GLY A 27 29.59 -12.20 24.27
CA GLY A 27 30.00 -11.58 23.00
C GLY A 27 29.64 -12.42 21.77
N VAL A 28 29.82 -13.75 21.83
CA VAL A 28 29.44 -14.67 20.76
C VAL A 28 27.91 -14.79 20.67
N GLY A 29 27.21 -14.88 21.79
CA GLY A 29 25.75 -14.89 21.84
C GLY A 29 25.12 -13.62 21.27
N VAL A 30 25.66 -12.44 21.64
CA VAL A 30 25.25 -11.14 21.10
C VAL A 30 25.58 -11.04 19.61
N GLY A 31 26.75 -11.51 19.16
CA GLY A 31 27.13 -11.51 17.75
C GLY A 31 26.26 -12.43 16.88
N VAL A 32 25.94 -13.63 17.37
CA VAL A 32 25.01 -14.57 16.69
C VAL A 32 23.60 -14.00 16.67
N ALA A 33 23.12 -13.43 17.78
CA ALA A 33 21.83 -12.75 17.85
C ALA A 33 21.76 -11.55 16.90
N TYR A 34 22.80 -10.73 16.84
CA TYR A 34 22.89 -9.59 15.92
C TYR A 34 22.88 -10.04 14.45
N LYS A 35 23.65 -11.07 14.10
CA LYS A 35 23.68 -11.64 12.75
C LYS A 35 22.33 -12.27 12.37
N TRP A 36 21.69 -12.96 13.30
CA TRP A 36 20.35 -13.54 13.09
C TRP A 36 19.27 -12.47 12.96
N LEU A 37 19.27 -11.45 13.82
CA LEU A 37 18.37 -10.30 13.74
C LEU A 37 18.58 -9.52 12.44
N SER A 38 19.81 -9.32 12.02
CA SER A 38 20.17 -8.67 10.76
C SER A 38 19.63 -9.46 9.56
N ARG A 39 19.81 -10.79 9.53
CA ARG A 39 19.23 -11.66 8.49
C ARG A 39 17.70 -11.59 8.47
N ARG A 40 17.04 -11.71 9.63
CA ARG A 40 15.58 -11.62 9.73
C ARG A 40 15.03 -10.25 9.33
N ASN A 41 15.77 -9.18 9.63
CA ASN A 41 15.37 -7.84 9.23
C ASN A 41 15.51 -7.66 7.71
N LEU A 42 16.55 -8.23 7.11
CA LEU A 42 16.73 -8.26 5.65
C LEU A 42 15.64 -9.06 4.96
N GLU A 43 15.32 -10.27 5.43
CA GLU A 43 14.21 -11.10 4.92
C GLU A 43 12.89 -10.34 4.94
N ARG A 44 12.54 -9.73 6.08
CA ARG A 44 11.31 -8.94 6.21
C ARG A 44 11.30 -7.68 5.33
N ALA A 45 12.47 -7.12 5.04
CA ALA A 45 12.59 -6.00 4.12
C ALA A 45 12.33 -6.47 2.67
N HIS A 46 12.88 -7.62 2.28
CA HIS A 46 12.57 -8.26 0.99
C HIS A 46 11.09 -8.58 0.85
N ASP A 47 10.46 -9.15 1.89
CA ASP A 47 9.03 -9.44 1.90
C ASP A 47 8.19 -8.16 1.74
N ALA A 48 8.55 -7.07 2.42
CA ALA A 48 7.87 -5.79 2.28
C ALA A 48 8.01 -5.20 0.87
N ALA A 49 9.20 -5.32 0.28
CA ALA A 49 9.47 -4.88 -1.09
C ALA A 49 8.71 -5.72 -2.12
N ASN A 50 8.63 -7.04 -1.94
CA ASN A 50 7.86 -7.95 -2.80
C ASN A 50 6.36 -7.61 -2.73
N ASP A 51 5.82 -7.51 -1.52
CA ASP A 51 4.42 -7.12 -1.28
C ASP A 51 4.07 -5.78 -1.95
N PHE A 52 4.99 -4.82 -1.93
CA PHE A 52 4.79 -3.52 -2.57
C PHE A 52 4.89 -3.60 -4.10
N LEU A 53 5.82 -4.41 -4.63
CA LEU A 53 5.91 -4.68 -6.07
C LEU A 53 4.65 -5.35 -6.61
N ASP A 54 4.12 -6.33 -5.90
CA ASP A 54 2.86 -6.99 -6.22
C ASP A 54 1.69 -5.99 -6.18
N GLU A 55 1.67 -5.11 -5.20
CA GLU A 55 0.65 -4.05 -5.13
C GLU A 55 0.76 -3.11 -6.35
N MET A 56 1.96 -2.62 -6.69
CA MET A 56 2.17 -1.77 -7.86
C MET A 56 1.76 -2.43 -9.18
N THR A 57 2.07 -3.71 -9.36
CA THR A 57 1.77 -4.44 -10.60
C THR A 57 0.28 -4.77 -10.74
N THR A 58 -0.47 -4.81 -9.64
CA THR A 58 -1.92 -5.06 -9.64
C THR A 58 -2.78 -3.80 -9.77
N ILE A 59 -2.22 -2.60 -9.61
CA ILE A 59 -2.96 -1.33 -9.75
C ILE A 59 -3.69 -1.21 -11.09
N PRO A 60 -3.07 -1.49 -12.27
CA PRO A 60 -3.77 -1.36 -13.55
C PRO A 60 -5.02 -2.23 -13.63
N LEU A 61 -4.93 -3.46 -13.11
CA LEU A 61 -6.06 -4.39 -13.10
C LEU A 61 -7.17 -3.92 -12.16
N LYS A 62 -6.81 -3.39 -10.98
CA LYS A 62 -7.76 -2.82 -10.02
C LYS A 62 -8.46 -1.58 -10.60
N ALA A 63 -7.72 -0.70 -11.26
CA ALA A 63 -8.26 0.50 -11.90
C ALA A 63 -9.23 0.15 -13.05
N LEU A 64 -8.88 -0.83 -13.88
CA LEU A 64 -9.74 -1.31 -14.96
C LEU A 64 -11.01 -2.00 -14.43
N THR A 65 -10.87 -2.82 -13.38
CA THR A 65 -12.02 -3.47 -12.73
C THR A 65 -12.96 -2.42 -12.15
N LEU A 66 -12.41 -1.40 -11.49
CA LEU A 66 -13.19 -0.28 -10.96
C LEU A 66 -13.89 0.50 -12.09
N GLU A 67 -13.21 0.79 -13.20
CA GLU A 67 -13.84 1.44 -14.36
C GLU A 67 -15.05 0.64 -14.88
N ILE A 68 -14.93 -0.68 -14.98
CA ILE A 68 -16.03 -1.56 -15.38
C ILE A 68 -17.19 -1.47 -14.39
N GLU A 69 -16.90 -1.48 -13.08
CA GLU A 69 -17.92 -1.35 -12.05
C GLU A 69 -18.62 0.01 -12.11
N VAL A 70 -17.88 1.10 -12.33
CA VAL A 70 -18.45 2.44 -12.54
C VAL A 70 -19.41 2.42 -13.72
N VAL A 71 -19.01 1.86 -14.86
CA VAL A 71 -19.89 1.77 -16.03
C VAL A 71 -21.15 0.97 -15.73
N LYS A 72 -21.03 -0.16 -15.02
CA LYS A 72 -22.18 -0.98 -14.62
C LYS A 72 -23.13 -0.21 -13.70
N THR A 73 -22.60 0.47 -12.69
CA THR A 73 -23.38 1.28 -11.75
C THR A 73 -24.08 2.42 -12.47
N VAL A 74 -23.38 3.18 -13.32
CA VAL A 74 -24.00 4.27 -14.10
C VAL A 74 -25.13 3.73 -14.98
N VAL A 75 -24.94 2.61 -15.69
CA VAL A 75 -26.00 2.01 -16.50
C VAL A 75 -27.19 1.56 -15.63
N ALA A 76 -26.94 1.01 -14.44
CA ALA A 76 -27.98 0.58 -13.52
C ALA A 76 -28.78 1.77 -12.96
N ILE A 77 -28.10 2.84 -12.56
CA ILE A 77 -28.72 4.09 -12.09
C ILE A 77 -29.61 4.67 -13.18
N GLY A 78 -29.07 4.86 -14.39
CA GLY A 78 -29.82 5.45 -15.51
C GLY A 78 -31.11 4.66 -15.83
N ARG A 79 -31.02 3.33 -15.87
CA ARG A 79 -32.20 2.46 -16.09
C ARG A 79 -33.23 2.55 -14.96
N SER A 80 -32.78 2.75 -13.72
CA SER A 80 -33.66 2.83 -12.57
C SER A 80 -34.40 4.17 -12.54
N ILE A 81 -33.71 5.26 -12.88
CA ILE A 81 -34.31 6.60 -13.07
C ILE A 81 -35.35 6.58 -14.21
N GLU A 82 -35.01 6.00 -15.37
CA GLU A 82 -35.93 5.90 -16.51
C GLU A 82 -37.21 5.10 -16.22
N ARG A 83 -37.12 4.12 -15.32
CA ARG A 83 -38.23 3.23 -14.95
C ARG A 83 -38.88 3.60 -13.62
N GLU A 84 -38.46 4.69 -13.00
CA GLU A 84 -38.94 5.16 -11.70
C GLU A 84 -38.82 4.07 -10.61
N ILE A 85 -37.73 3.30 -10.65
CA ILE A 85 -37.43 2.25 -9.67
C ILE A 85 -36.70 2.90 -8.49
N ASP A 86 -37.25 2.73 -7.29
CA ASP A 86 -36.58 3.16 -6.07
C ASP A 86 -35.31 2.32 -5.84
N THR A 87 -34.16 2.99 -5.78
CA THR A 87 -32.82 2.38 -5.66
C THR A 87 -31.94 3.31 -4.84
N ASP A 88 -31.05 2.74 -4.01
CA ASP A 88 -30.08 3.49 -3.22
C ASP A 88 -28.92 4.02 -4.09
N TYR A 89 -29.20 5.08 -4.87
CA TYR A 89 -28.23 5.70 -5.77
C TYR A 89 -27.00 6.24 -5.02
N ALA A 90 -27.23 6.85 -3.85
CA ALA A 90 -26.16 7.40 -3.02
C ALA A 90 -25.28 6.28 -2.47
N GLY A 91 -25.87 5.20 -1.95
CA GLY A 91 -25.14 4.02 -1.48
C GLY A 91 -24.27 3.38 -2.55
N GLU A 92 -24.77 3.27 -3.79
CA GLU A 92 -24.00 2.77 -4.93
C GLU A 92 -22.76 3.66 -5.22
N CYS A 93 -22.93 4.99 -5.23
CA CYS A 93 -21.82 5.92 -5.38
C CYS A 93 -20.81 5.83 -4.22
N LEU A 94 -21.28 5.77 -2.97
CA LEU A 94 -20.40 5.63 -1.79
C LEU A 94 -19.66 4.29 -1.79
N ASN A 95 -20.26 3.22 -2.29
CA ASN A 95 -19.59 1.94 -2.47
C ASN A 95 -18.43 2.03 -3.48
N LEU A 96 -18.63 2.71 -4.61
CA LEU A 96 -17.56 2.99 -5.57
C LEU A 96 -16.44 3.84 -4.93
N MET A 97 -16.79 4.88 -4.17
CA MET A 97 -15.83 5.69 -3.41
C MET A 97 -15.01 4.84 -2.43
N ASN A 98 -15.67 3.93 -1.69
CA ASN A 98 -14.98 3.03 -0.77
C ASN A 98 -13.98 2.11 -1.48
N LYS A 99 -14.30 1.62 -2.68
CA LYS A 99 -13.37 0.84 -3.50
C LYS A 99 -12.17 1.66 -3.95
N VAL A 100 -12.38 2.90 -4.40
CA VAL A 100 -11.31 3.85 -4.75
C VAL A 100 -10.38 4.08 -3.55
N ASN A 101 -10.94 4.38 -2.38
CA ASN A 101 -10.19 4.61 -1.16
C ASN A 101 -9.41 3.36 -0.73
N THR A 102 -9.98 2.16 -0.91
CA THR A 102 -9.29 0.90 -0.62
C THR A 102 -8.05 0.71 -1.51
N ILE A 103 -8.10 1.07 -2.79
CA ILE A 103 -6.93 1.03 -3.68
C ILE A 103 -5.85 1.98 -3.16
N LYS A 104 -6.22 3.23 -2.85
CA LYS A 104 -5.30 4.24 -2.30
C LYS A 104 -4.62 3.75 -1.02
N LEU A 105 -5.42 3.28 -0.05
CA LEU A 105 -4.94 2.85 1.25
C LEU A 105 -4.04 1.63 1.16
N LYS A 106 -4.38 0.63 0.34
CA LYS A 106 -3.54 -0.56 0.16
C LYS A 106 -2.17 -0.18 -0.37
N PHE A 107 -2.10 0.67 -1.40
CA PHE A 107 -0.84 1.15 -1.94
C PHE A 107 0.03 1.84 -0.88
N PHE A 108 -0.50 2.86 -0.19
CA PHE A 108 0.27 3.61 0.79
C PHE A 108 0.67 2.78 2.00
N ASN A 109 -0.17 1.85 2.45
CA ASN A 109 0.19 0.93 3.54
C ASN A 109 1.35 -0.01 3.15
N LYS A 110 1.41 -0.47 1.90
CA LYS A 110 2.52 -1.30 1.42
C LYS A 110 3.79 -0.46 1.25
N TYR A 111 3.68 0.75 0.72
CA TYR A 111 4.79 1.69 0.64
C TYR A 111 5.37 2.03 2.02
N GLU A 112 4.50 2.28 3.00
CA GLU A 112 4.90 2.61 4.36
C GLU A 112 5.72 1.48 5.02
N ARG A 113 5.36 0.23 4.74
CA ARG A 113 6.14 -0.95 5.17
C ARG A 113 7.53 -1.00 4.54
N VAL A 114 7.67 -0.63 3.28
CA VAL A 114 8.98 -0.53 2.60
C VAL A 114 9.82 0.57 3.27
N HIS A 115 9.21 1.73 3.53
CA HIS A 115 9.86 2.87 4.17
C HIS A 115 10.33 2.56 5.60
N ARG A 116 9.47 1.96 6.44
CA ARG A 116 9.81 1.51 7.82
C ARG A 116 10.98 0.55 7.89
N ARG A 117 11.29 -0.14 6.78
CA ARG A 117 12.36 -1.14 6.68
C ARG A 117 13.64 -0.58 6.08
N ASN A 118 13.72 0.74 5.86
CA ASN A 118 14.84 1.44 5.22
C ASN A 118 15.16 0.95 3.80
N VAL A 119 14.19 0.33 3.12
CA VAL A 119 14.35 -0.09 1.73
C VAL A 119 14.21 1.15 0.84
N LYS A 120 15.22 1.41 0.01
CA LYS A 120 15.20 2.54 -0.93
C LYS A 120 14.60 2.12 -2.26
N ILE A 121 13.67 2.91 -2.80
CA ILE A 121 13.05 2.70 -4.11
C ILE A 121 13.84 3.46 -5.19
N LYS A 122 14.11 2.81 -6.33
CA LYS A 122 14.87 3.37 -7.45
C LYS A 122 14.24 3.04 -8.81
N PRO A 123 14.31 3.96 -9.80
CA PRO A 123 14.64 5.36 -9.64
C PRO A 123 13.50 6.10 -8.92
N GLU A 124 13.84 7.02 -8.02
CA GLU A 124 12.88 7.74 -7.18
C GLU A 124 11.84 8.52 -8.01
N GLU A 125 12.24 9.09 -9.14
CA GLU A 125 11.37 9.84 -10.06
C GLU A 125 10.21 9.00 -10.62
N LYS A 126 10.45 7.73 -10.96
CA LYS A 126 9.40 6.85 -11.51
C LYS A 126 8.37 6.44 -10.46
N TYR A 127 8.81 6.32 -9.20
CA TYR A 127 7.90 6.10 -8.09
C TYR A 127 7.05 7.34 -7.82
N LYS A 128 7.65 8.53 -7.79
CA LYS A 128 6.91 9.80 -7.63
C LYS A 128 5.86 10.01 -8.72
N GLU A 129 6.21 9.70 -9.97
CA GLU A 129 5.25 9.76 -11.07
C GLU A 129 4.05 8.82 -10.85
N LEU A 130 4.30 7.57 -10.45
CA LEU A 130 3.24 6.60 -10.13
C LEU A 130 2.38 7.07 -8.94
N GLU A 131 3.01 7.54 -7.88
CA GLU A 131 2.36 8.06 -6.68
C GLU A 131 1.42 9.23 -7.03
N GLU A 132 1.92 10.20 -7.78
CA GLU A 132 1.15 11.36 -8.24
C GLU A 132 -0.06 10.94 -9.06
N HIS A 133 0.13 10.04 -10.04
CA HIS A 133 -0.96 9.55 -10.87
C HIS A 133 -2.01 8.78 -10.06
N LEU A 134 -1.58 8.01 -9.05
CA LEU A 134 -2.49 7.29 -8.17
C LEU A 134 -3.28 8.25 -7.27
N ILE A 135 -2.62 9.26 -6.70
CA ILE A 135 -3.29 10.29 -5.88
C ILE A 135 -4.30 11.04 -6.72
N ASN A 136 -3.93 11.48 -7.92
CA ASN A 136 -4.81 12.22 -8.82
C ASN A 136 -6.01 11.37 -9.24
N TYR A 137 -5.77 10.13 -9.68
CA TYR A 137 -6.82 9.17 -10.02
C TYR A 137 -7.79 8.97 -8.85
N THR A 138 -7.28 8.59 -7.68
CA THR A 138 -8.13 8.25 -6.53
C THR A 138 -8.88 9.45 -5.96
N SER A 139 -8.26 10.64 -5.97
CA SER A 139 -8.90 11.86 -5.48
C SER A 139 -9.99 12.35 -6.44
N PHE A 140 -9.74 12.28 -7.76
CA PHE A 140 -10.73 12.61 -8.78
C PHE A 140 -11.97 11.73 -8.68
N LEU A 141 -11.79 10.40 -8.63
CA LEU A 141 -12.92 9.47 -8.55
C LEU A 141 -13.69 9.63 -7.24
N SER A 142 -12.99 9.76 -6.11
CA SER A 142 -13.64 9.95 -4.81
C SER A 142 -14.49 11.22 -4.77
N HIS A 143 -13.98 12.31 -5.34
CA HIS A 143 -14.71 13.56 -5.44
C HIS A 143 -15.99 13.42 -6.28
N ILE A 144 -15.91 12.81 -7.47
CA ILE A 144 -17.07 12.59 -8.33
C ILE A 144 -18.14 11.77 -7.61
N PHE A 145 -17.75 10.65 -6.99
CA PHE A 145 -18.72 9.78 -6.34
C PHE A 145 -19.33 10.41 -5.09
N GLN A 146 -18.55 11.19 -4.33
CA GLN A 146 -19.08 11.94 -3.21
C GLN A 146 -20.08 13.00 -3.67
N THR A 147 -19.72 13.80 -4.69
CA THR A 147 -20.60 14.83 -5.26
C THR A 147 -21.90 14.22 -5.81
N ALA A 148 -21.81 13.09 -6.52
CA ALA A 148 -22.99 12.38 -7.02
C ALA A 148 -23.85 11.83 -5.88
N ALA A 149 -23.25 11.22 -4.86
CA ALA A 149 -23.99 10.72 -3.70
C ALA A 149 -24.73 11.86 -2.96
N ASP A 150 -24.05 12.98 -2.73
CA ASP A 150 -24.64 14.17 -2.12
C ASP A 150 -25.77 14.75 -2.98
N GLY A 151 -25.59 14.75 -4.31
CA GLY A 151 -26.62 15.16 -5.27
C GLY A 151 -27.85 14.27 -5.21
N PHE A 152 -27.67 12.95 -5.22
CA PHE A 152 -28.78 11.99 -5.14
C PHE A 152 -29.54 12.08 -3.81
N CYS A 153 -28.84 12.30 -2.70
CA CYS A 153 -29.46 12.51 -1.39
C CYS A 153 -30.34 13.78 -1.34
N ARG A 154 -30.02 14.80 -2.14
CA ARG A 154 -30.75 16.09 -2.18
C ARG A 154 -31.81 16.16 -3.27
N ALA A 155 -31.85 15.18 -4.17
CA ALA A 155 -32.79 15.18 -5.28
C ALA A 155 -34.22 14.92 -4.77
N GLU A 156 -35.12 15.88 -5.00
CA GLU A 156 -36.51 15.81 -4.52
C GLU A 156 -37.47 15.20 -5.56
N ASN A 157 -37.03 15.10 -6.82
CA ASN A 157 -37.87 14.63 -7.93
C ASN A 157 -37.05 13.98 -9.05
N ASN A 158 -37.76 13.34 -9.99
CA ASN A 158 -37.12 12.62 -11.10
C ASN A 158 -36.24 13.51 -11.99
N ASN A 159 -36.62 14.77 -12.20
CA ASN A 159 -35.79 15.71 -12.98
C ASN A 159 -34.47 16.03 -12.27
N SER A 160 -34.49 16.23 -10.95
CA SER A 160 -33.28 16.43 -10.16
C SER A 160 -32.39 15.19 -10.12
N LEU A 161 -32.96 13.98 -10.03
CA LEU A 161 -32.21 12.73 -10.14
C LEU A 161 -31.52 12.61 -11.50
N LYS A 162 -32.25 12.93 -12.58
CA LYS A 162 -31.71 12.90 -13.94
C LYS A 162 -30.56 13.90 -14.12
N SER A 163 -30.68 15.10 -13.56
CA SER A 163 -29.59 16.09 -13.59
C SER A 163 -28.31 15.57 -12.94
N VAL A 164 -28.42 15.00 -11.73
CA VAL A 164 -27.27 14.41 -11.02
C VAL A 164 -26.68 13.24 -11.81
N PHE A 165 -27.53 12.40 -12.40
CA PHE A 165 -27.11 11.30 -13.25
C PHE A 165 -26.36 11.78 -14.50
N ASP A 166 -26.87 12.80 -15.19
CA ASP A 166 -26.25 13.35 -16.40
C ASP A 166 -24.86 13.93 -16.10
N GLU A 167 -24.70 14.61 -14.97
CA GLU A 167 -23.39 15.09 -14.47
C GLU A 167 -22.43 13.93 -14.18
N LEU A 168 -22.87 12.90 -13.45
CA LEU A 168 -22.07 11.71 -13.17
C LEU A 168 -21.65 10.99 -14.47
N ASN A 169 -22.57 10.87 -15.42
CA ASN A 169 -22.33 10.20 -16.70
C ASN A 169 -21.38 11.00 -17.61
N ALA A 170 -21.38 12.34 -17.51
CA ALA A 170 -20.47 13.20 -18.27
C ALA A 170 -18.99 12.92 -17.92
N HIS A 171 -18.69 12.55 -16.67
CA HIS A 171 -17.33 12.24 -16.25
C HIS A 171 -16.76 10.90 -16.74
N ARG A 172 -17.54 10.07 -17.45
CA ARG A 172 -17.05 8.77 -17.94
C ARG A 172 -15.82 8.88 -18.84
N GLY A 173 -15.77 9.92 -19.68
CA GLY A 173 -14.61 10.19 -20.54
C GLY A 173 -13.35 10.47 -19.71
N ASP A 174 -13.48 11.33 -18.72
CA ASP A 174 -12.38 11.72 -17.82
C ASP A 174 -11.89 10.53 -16.98
N ILE A 175 -12.81 9.70 -16.47
CA ILE A 175 -12.46 8.48 -15.72
C ILE A 175 -11.61 7.54 -16.59
N ASN A 176 -11.99 7.32 -17.85
CA ASN A 176 -11.22 6.50 -18.78
C ASN A 176 -9.81 7.07 -19.02
N ILE A 177 -9.70 8.40 -19.20
CA ILE A 177 -8.42 9.09 -19.37
C ILE A 177 -7.54 8.90 -18.13
N MET A 178 -8.10 9.09 -16.93
CA MET A 178 -7.37 8.93 -15.67
C MET A 178 -6.92 7.48 -15.45
N THR A 179 -7.76 6.48 -15.75
CA THR A 179 -7.38 5.06 -15.71
C THR A 179 -6.23 4.75 -16.67
N LYS A 180 -6.25 5.30 -17.89
CA LYS A 180 -5.18 5.13 -18.87
C LYS A 180 -3.87 5.76 -18.40
N ASN A 181 -3.91 6.99 -17.90
CA ASN A 181 -2.73 7.69 -17.40
C ASN A 181 -2.09 6.92 -16.23
N LEU A 182 -2.90 6.43 -15.28
CA LEU A 182 -2.44 5.57 -14.19
C LEU A 182 -1.80 4.28 -14.71
N SER A 183 -2.43 3.63 -15.70
CA SER A 183 -1.90 2.40 -16.31
C SER A 183 -0.57 2.63 -17.03
N ILE A 184 -0.39 3.76 -17.70
CA ILE A 184 0.87 4.16 -18.34
C ILE A 184 1.96 4.36 -17.29
N ALA A 185 1.67 5.08 -16.20
CA ALA A 185 2.60 5.29 -15.09
C ALA A 185 3.02 3.96 -14.44
N CYS A 186 2.08 3.02 -14.26
CA CYS A 186 2.39 1.66 -13.82
C CYS A 186 3.28 0.90 -14.82
N GLY A 187 2.98 0.99 -16.12
CA GLY A 187 3.74 0.34 -17.18
C GLY A 187 5.22 0.76 -17.24
N LYS A 188 5.52 2.03 -16.92
CA LYS A 188 6.89 2.54 -16.81
C LYS A 188 7.72 1.86 -15.71
N ASN A 189 7.05 1.26 -14.73
CA ASN A 189 7.65 0.53 -13.60
C ASN A 189 7.76 -1.00 -13.85
N GLN A 190 7.05 -1.57 -14.84
CA GLN A 190 6.99 -3.03 -15.08
C GLN A 190 8.29 -3.66 -15.62
N LYS A 191 9.17 -2.89 -16.28
CA LYS A 191 10.43 -3.41 -16.86
C LYS A 191 11.60 -3.44 -15.87
N ILE A 192 11.39 -3.04 -14.62
CA ILE A 192 12.45 -2.94 -13.62
C ILE A 192 12.46 -4.23 -12.80
N THR A 193 13.59 -4.92 -12.78
CA THR A 193 13.75 -6.11 -11.94
C THR A 193 13.79 -5.71 -10.47
N PHE A 194 13.35 -6.60 -9.56
CA PHE A 194 13.31 -6.35 -8.12
C PHE A 194 14.59 -5.70 -7.57
N ASN A 195 15.77 -6.23 -7.93
CA ASN A 195 17.08 -5.70 -7.49
C ASN A 195 17.46 -4.35 -8.13
N LYS A 196 16.83 -3.96 -9.24
CA LYS A 196 16.98 -2.62 -9.83
C LYS A 196 16.00 -1.62 -9.18
N TYR A 197 14.88 -2.13 -8.64
CA TYR A 197 13.83 -1.32 -8.05
C TYR A 197 14.07 -1.02 -6.57
N PHE A 198 14.66 -1.97 -5.83
CA PHE A 198 14.89 -1.86 -4.40
C PHE A 198 16.37 -1.99 -4.06
N SER A 199 16.82 -1.24 -3.06
CA SER A 199 18.10 -1.48 -2.38
C SER A 199 17.88 -1.57 -0.87
N PHE A 200 18.52 -2.56 -0.27
CA PHE A 200 18.46 -2.93 1.15
C PHE A 200 19.67 -2.41 1.93
#